data_AF-A0A952E575-F1
#
_entry.id   AF-A0A952E575-F1
#
_cell.length_a   1.000
_cell.length_b   1.000
_cell.length_c   1.000
_cell.angle_alpha   90.00
_cell.angle_beta   90.00
_cell.angle_gamma   90.00
#
_symmetry.space_group_name_H-M   'P 1'
#
loop_
_entity.id
_entity.type
_entity.pdbx_description
1 polymer ?
#
loop_
_entity_poly.entity_id
_entity_poly.type
_entity_poly.pdbx_seq_one_letter_code
_entity_poly.pdbx_strand_id
1 'polypeptide(L)'
;MPDSLNGKWATNKGGAANWTDVSHLSQLKNPATKYVLLEENDPRGYNINAWVISPGGIGAMVWSDPLVVWHGSRSSFGFGDGHAETWKWSNETLRIFRDLTSMSQGQRSPSSEDGIRDLERIQRSWPEPRGSSGSG
;
A
#
# COMPACT_ATOMS: atom_id res chain seq x y z
N MET A 1 5.59 4.20 0.68
CA MET A 1 6.23 2.96 0.13
C MET A 1 5.85 1.78 1.03
N PRO A 2 5.48 0.59 0.50
CA PRO A 2 5.12 -0.58 1.31
C PRO A 2 6.16 -0.88 2.37
N ASP A 3 5.72 -1.27 3.55
CA ASP A 3 6.60 -1.62 4.68
C ASP A 3 7.73 -2.61 4.32
N SER A 4 7.41 -3.65 3.55
CA SER A 4 8.36 -4.64 3.03
C SER A 4 9.44 -4.08 2.08
N LEU A 5 9.25 -2.88 1.55
CA LEU A 5 10.17 -2.19 0.64
C LEU A 5 10.89 -1.00 1.32
N ASN A 6 10.67 -0.76 2.62
CA ASN A 6 11.29 0.35 3.39
C ASN A 6 12.57 -0.04 4.14
N GLY A 7 13.16 -1.20 3.85
CA GLY A 7 14.33 -1.68 4.57
C GLY A 7 14.00 -2.16 6.00
N LYS A 8 15.03 -2.61 6.73
CA LYS A 8 14.88 -3.29 8.03
C LYS A 8 14.29 -2.37 9.11
N TRP A 9 12.98 -2.44 9.30
CA TRP A 9 12.31 -1.94 10.51
C TRP A 9 12.64 -2.83 11.73
N ALA A 10 12.83 -4.14 11.51
CA ALA A 10 13.29 -5.10 12.50
C ALA A 10 14.28 -6.09 11.86
N THR A 11 15.03 -6.84 12.67
CA THR A 11 16.04 -7.82 12.25
C THR A 11 15.42 -8.90 11.33
N ASN A 12 15.38 -8.61 10.02
CA ASN A 12 14.82 -9.43 8.94
C ASN A 12 13.28 -9.58 8.95
N LYS A 13 12.53 -8.56 9.40
CA LYS A 13 11.07 -8.56 9.37
C LYS A 13 10.55 -7.17 8.99
N GLY A 14 9.80 -7.09 7.89
CA GLY A 14 8.96 -5.93 7.57
C GLY A 14 7.74 -5.93 8.51
N GLY A 15 7.81 -5.09 9.54
CA GLY A 15 6.71 -4.80 10.47
C GLY A 15 6.01 -6.02 11.07
N ALA A 16 4.72 -5.84 11.40
CA ALA A 16 3.90 -6.83 12.11
C ALA A 16 3.58 -8.09 11.27
N ALA A 17 3.70 -8.03 9.96
CA ALA A 17 3.27 -9.10 9.04
C ALA A 17 4.39 -10.03 8.55
N ASN A 18 5.61 -9.91 9.09
CA ASN A 18 6.72 -10.84 8.82
C ASN A 18 7.04 -10.98 7.32
N TRP A 19 7.01 -9.85 6.59
CA TRP A 19 7.36 -9.79 5.17
C TRP A 19 8.86 -10.00 4.95
N THR A 20 9.23 -10.45 3.75
CA THR A 20 10.64 -10.46 3.32
C THR A 20 11.05 -9.05 2.95
N ASP A 21 12.05 -8.51 3.64
CA ASP A 21 12.64 -7.22 3.29
C ASP A 21 13.30 -7.32 1.91
N VAL A 22 12.94 -6.39 1.02
CA VAL A 22 13.61 -6.22 -0.27
C VAL A 22 14.59 -5.07 -0.17
N SER A 23 15.88 -5.37 -0.32
CA SER A 23 16.98 -4.39 -0.26
C SER A 23 17.61 -4.10 -1.63
N HIS A 24 17.34 -4.94 -2.64
CA HIS A 24 17.82 -4.78 -4.00
C HIS A 24 16.67 -4.95 -5.01
N LEU A 25 16.69 -4.15 -6.09
CA LEU A 25 15.71 -4.28 -7.19
C LEU A 25 15.69 -5.69 -7.80
N SER A 26 16.83 -6.38 -7.83
CA SER A 26 16.95 -7.76 -8.33
C SER A 26 16.14 -8.79 -7.53
N GLN A 27 15.67 -8.44 -6.32
CA GLN A 27 14.83 -9.29 -5.49
C GLN A 27 13.33 -9.11 -5.79
N LEU A 28 12.95 -8.08 -6.56
CA LEU A 28 11.57 -7.84 -6.94
C LEU A 28 11.15 -8.86 -8.02
N LYS A 29 10.23 -9.76 -7.64
CA LYS A 29 9.52 -10.57 -8.62
C LYS A 29 8.50 -9.70 -9.35
N ASN A 30 8.50 -9.76 -10.68
CA ASN A 30 7.61 -8.99 -11.56
C ASN A 30 7.69 -7.48 -11.29
N PRO A 31 8.85 -6.82 -11.52
CA PRO A 31 9.10 -5.43 -11.12
C PRO A 31 8.09 -4.43 -11.69
N ALA A 32 7.54 -4.69 -12.88
CA ALA A 32 6.46 -3.92 -13.51
C ALA A 32 5.14 -3.93 -12.72
N THR A 33 4.99 -4.76 -11.69
CA THR A 33 3.78 -4.79 -10.86
C THR A 33 4.01 -4.27 -9.45
N LYS A 34 5.26 -3.96 -9.08
CA LYS A 34 5.66 -3.58 -7.73
C LYS A 34 5.99 -2.10 -7.72
N TYR A 35 5.15 -1.29 -7.06
CA TYR A 35 5.48 0.12 -6.90
C TYR A 35 6.60 0.29 -5.87
N VAL A 36 7.56 1.12 -6.23
CA VAL A 36 8.73 1.52 -5.44
C VAL A 36 8.66 3.01 -5.04
N LEU A 37 7.61 3.71 -5.49
CA LEU A 37 7.28 5.07 -5.08
C LEU A 37 5.76 5.24 -5.09
N LEU A 38 5.26 5.87 -4.04
CA LEU A 38 3.89 6.40 -3.96
C LEU A 38 3.88 7.59 -3.00
N GLU A 39 2.83 8.39 -3.09
CA GLU A 39 2.65 9.58 -2.29
C GLU A 39 1.60 9.33 -1.19
N GLU A 40 2.02 9.40 0.06
CA GLU A 40 1.14 9.36 1.23
C GLU A 40 0.70 10.78 1.62
N ASN A 41 -0.54 10.91 2.07
CA ASN A 41 -1.06 12.15 2.67
C ASN A 41 -1.18 11.98 4.19
N ASP A 42 -0.04 11.97 4.87
CA ASP A 42 0.03 11.71 6.29
C ASP A 42 -0.65 12.82 7.13
N PRO A 43 -1.65 12.51 7.98
CA PRO A 43 -2.33 13.51 8.83
C PRO A 43 -1.41 14.23 9.82
N ARG A 44 -0.19 13.74 10.05
CA ARG A 44 0.80 14.35 10.96
C ARG A 44 1.47 15.59 10.36
N GLY A 45 1.25 15.88 9.07
CA GLY A 45 1.81 17.04 8.36
C GLY A 45 3.18 16.79 7.74
N TYR A 46 3.75 15.60 7.92
CA TYR A 46 4.93 15.10 7.22
C TYR A 46 4.89 13.57 7.23
N ASN A 47 5.44 12.93 6.19
CA ASN A 47 5.50 11.48 6.12
C ASN A 47 6.53 10.95 7.13
N ILE A 48 6.10 10.04 7.98
CA ILE A 48 6.96 9.35 8.94
C ILE A 48 6.65 7.86 8.92
N ASN A 49 7.71 7.05 9.00
CA ASN A 49 7.67 5.59 8.95
C ASN A 49 7.29 5.02 7.58
N ALA A 50 6.88 3.76 7.57
CA ALA A 50 6.42 3.07 6.39
C ALA A 50 4.97 3.42 6.07
N TRP A 51 4.62 3.30 4.79
CA TRP A 51 3.23 3.31 4.34
C TRP A 51 2.67 1.88 4.35
N VAL A 52 1.49 1.71 4.93
CA VAL A 52 0.87 0.43 5.28
C VAL A 52 -0.60 0.42 4.87
N ILE A 53 -1.02 -0.69 4.25
CA ILE A 53 -2.40 -1.18 4.34
C ILE A 53 -2.41 -2.38 5.26
N SER A 54 -3.48 -2.60 6.03
CA SER A 54 -3.48 -3.69 7.00
C SER A 54 -3.34 -5.03 6.28
N PRO A 55 -2.23 -5.76 6.50
CA PRO A 55 -1.84 -6.90 5.69
C PRO A 55 -2.53 -8.21 6.10
N GLY A 56 -3.61 -8.18 6.89
CA GLY A 56 -4.20 -9.33 7.59
C GLY A 56 -4.81 -10.45 6.73
N GLY A 57 -4.50 -10.50 5.42
CA GLY A 57 -5.04 -11.46 4.47
C GLY A 57 -6.30 -10.96 3.76
N ILE A 58 -6.68 -11.67 2.69
CA ILE A 58 -7.92 -11.43 1.94
C ILE A 58 -9.10 -11.60 2.92
N GLY A 59 -9.81 -10.52 3.21
CA GLY A 59 -10.89 -10.45 4.21
C GLY A 59 -10.61 -9.56 5.44
N ALA A 60 -9.35 -9.19 5.70
CA ALA A 60 -8.95 -8.18 6.70
C ALA A 60 -8.44 -6.88 6.05
N MET A 61 -8.74 -6.71 4.77
CA MET A 61 -8.27 -5.62 3.92
C MET A 61 -8.89 -4.30 4.38
N VAL A 62 -8.05 -3.43 4.95
CA VAL A 62 -8.44 -2.08 5.37
C VAL A 62 -7.38 -1.06 5.00
N TRP A 63 -7.84 0.12 4.61
CA TRP A 63 -6.99 1.29 4.47
C TRP A 63 -6.51 1.71 5.86
N SER A 64 -5.20 1.84 6.03
CA SER A 64 -4.58 2.42 7.24
C SER A 64 -4.00 3.80 6.91
N ASP A 65 -3.14 3.86 5.88
CA ASP A 65 -2.48 5.10 5.50
C ASP A 65 -3.07 5.66 4.18
N PRO A 66 -3.61 6.89 4.18
CA PRO A 66 -4.24 7.47 3.00
C PRO A 66 -3.21 7.94 1.95
N LEU A 67 -3.53 7.76 0.67
CA LEU A 67 -2.70 8.26 -0.44
C LEU A 67 -3.05 9.71 -0.81
N VAL A 68 -2.10 10.41 -1.40
CA VAL A 68 -2.33 11.72 -2.04
C VAL A 68 -3.29 11.56 -3.20
N VAL A 69 -4.31 12.42 -3.26
CA VAL A 69 -5.33 12.43 -4.34
C VAL A 69 -5.51 13.79 -5.01
N TRP A 70 -4.53 14.68 -4.83
CA TRP A 70 -4.60 16.09 -5.25
C TRP A 70 -4.56 16.29 -6.78
N HIS A 71 -4.16 15.26 -7.53
CA HIS A 71 -4.11 15.30 -9.00
C HIS A 71 -5.46 14.95 -9.66
N GLY A 72 -6.53 15.58 -9.19
CA GLY A 72 -7.89 15.34 -9.70
C GLY A 72 -8.40 13.95 -9.32
N SER A 73 -8.41 13.65 -8.01
CA SER A 73 -8.84 12.38 -7.42
C SER A 73 -7.96 11.19 -7.80
N ARG A 74 -6.66 11.46 -8.02
CA ARG A 74 -5.69 10.48 -8.49
C ARG A 74 -4.41 10.47 -7.66
N SER A 75 -3.81 9.29 -7.56
CA SER A 75 -2.48 9.08 -6.98
C SER A 75 -1.48 8.68 -8.06
N SER A 76 -0.22 9.05 -7.86
CA SER A 76 0.90 8.71 -8.73
C SER A 76 1.73 7.57 -8.15
N PHE A 77 2.17 6.67 -9.00
CA PHE A 77 2.94 5.48 -8.64
C PHE A 77 4.17 5.35 -9.55
N GLY A 78 5.32 5.02 -8.96
CA GLY A 78 6.52 4.61 -9.70
C GLY A 78 6.79 3.12 -9.46
N PHE A 79 7.12 2.37 -10.50
CA PHE A 79 7.27 0.91 -10.46
C PHE A 79 8.72 0.46 -10.55
N GLY A 80 8.98 -0.77 -10.11
CA GLY A 80 10.32 -1.33 -9.97
C GLY A 80 11.06 -1.53 -11.30
N ASP A 81 10.37 -1.53 -12.44
CA ASP A 81 10.96 -1.55 -13.79
C ASP A 81 11.19 -0.14 -14.38
N GLY A 82 10.81 0.91 -13.63
CA GLY A 82 11.05 2.30 -13.99
C GLY A 82 9.88 3.04 -14.64
N HIS A 83 8.75 2.38 -14.94
CA HIS A 83 7.58 3.11 -15.44
C HIS A 83 6.80 3.80 -14.30
N ALA A 84 5.87 4.67 -14.68
CA ALA A 84 4.97 5.35 -13.75
C ALA A 84 3.52 5.23 -14.22
N GLU A 85 2.60 5.15 -13.26
CA GLU A 85 1.16 5.16 -13.52
C GLU A 85 0.44 6.19 -12.64
N THR A 86 -0.75 6.57 -13.07
CA THR A 86 -1.65 7.44 -12.30
C THR A 86 -3.01 6.79 -12.18
N TRP A 87 -3.49 6.56 -10.95
CA TRP A 87 -4.71 5.81 -10.69
C TRP A 87 -5.80 6.73 -10.15
N LYS A 88 -6.99 6.66 -10.74
CA LYS A 88 -8.19 7.34 -10.23
C LYS A 88 -8.91 6.43 -9.26
N TRP A 89 -9.41 7.00 -8.17
CA TRP A 89 -10.11 6.27 -7.12
C TRP A 89 -11.62 6.46 -7.18
N SER A 90 -12.34 5.50 -6.63
CA SER A 90 -13.78 5.58 -6.41
C SER A 90 -14.13 6.65 -5.36
N ASN A 91 -15.39 7.09 -5.39
CA ASN A 91 -15.88 8.08 -4.43
C ASN A 91 -15.82 7.59 -2.98
N GLU A 92 -15.96 6.28 -2.74
CA GLU A 92 -15.83 5.72 -1.39
C GLU A 92 -14.39 5.78 -0.89
N THR A 93 -13.42 5.35 -1.70
CA THR A 93 -11.99 5.44 -1.37
C THR A 93 -11.57 6.88 -1.08
N LEU A 94 -12.03 7.85 -1.87
CA LEU A 94 -11.76 9.28 -1.62
C LEU A 94 -12.31 9.77 -0.28
N ARG A 95 -13.52 9.30 0.11
CA ARG A 95 -14.08 9.61 1.44
C ARG A 95 -13.26 8.96 2.55
N ILE A 96 -12.86 7.71 2.39
CA ILE A 96 -12.02 7.01 3.36
C ILE A 96 -10.70 7.74 3.56
N PHE A 97 -10.01 8.16 2.49
CA PHE A 97 -8.77 8.91 2.60
C PHE A 97 -8.95 10.23 3.34
N ARG A 98 -10.01 10.98 3.02
CA ARG A 98 -10.34 12.21 3.76
C ARG A 98 -10.58 11.92 5.24
N ASP A 99 -11.33 10.88 5.57
CA ASP A 99 -11.65 10.55 6.96
C ASP A 99 -10.38 10.15 7.74
N LEU A 100 -9.50 9.35 7.14
CA LEU A 100 -8.19 8.98 7.70
C LEU A 100 -7.26 10.19 7.89
N THR A 101 -7.36 11.21 7.04
CA THR A 101 -6.61 12.47 7.23
C THR A 101 -7.20 13.38 8.32
N SER A 102 -8.49 13.23 8.62
CA SER A 102 -9.21 14.10 9.57
C SER A 102 -9.23 13.57 11.01
N MET A 103 -9.14 12.25 11.18
CA MET A 103 -9.20 11.59 12.48
C MET A 103 -7.86 10.91 12.69
N SER A 104 -7.04 11.44 13.59
CA SER A 104 -5.71 10.92 13.92
C SER A 104 -5.70 9.39 14.03
N GLN A 105 -5.20 8.71 12.99
CA GLN A 105 -4.96 7.27 12.91
C GLN A 105 -6.22 6.38 13.03
N GLY A 106 -6.35 5.40 12.14
CA GLY A 106 -7.44 4.42 12.18
C GLY A 106 -7.41 3.48 10.98
N GLN A 107 -8.32 2.51 10.97
CA GLN A 107 -8.51 1.59 9.85
C GLN A 107 -9.92 1.74 9.29
N ARG A 108 -10.06 1.64 7.97
CA ARG A 108 -11.35 1.72 7.28
C ARG A 108 -11.45 0.66 6.20
N SER A 109 -12.53 -0.12 6.25
CA SER A 109 -12.92 -1.04 5.18
C SER A 109 -13.83 -0.31 4.18
N PRO A 110 -13.61 -0.44 2.86
CA PRO A 110 -14.64 -0.10 1.89
C PRO A 110 -15.81 -1.10 2.00
N SER A 111 -17.00 -0.63 1.63
CA SER A 111 -18.23 -1.43 1.59
C SER A 111 -18.82 -1.53 0.19
N SER A 112 -18.48 -0.60 -0.70
CA SER A 112 -18.89 -0.63 -2.10
C SER A 112 -17.97 -1.52 -2.94
N GLU A 113 -18.53 -2.08 -4.00
CA GLU A 113 -17.78 -2.91 -4.95
C GLU A 113 -16.57 -2.17 -5.55
N ASP A 114 -16.74 -0.88 -5.88
CA ASP A 114 -15.65 -0.04 -6.41
C ASP A 114 -14.57 0.22 -5.37
N GLY A 115 -14.94 0.50 -4.12
CA GLY A 115 -13.98 0.70 -3.04
C GLY A 115 -13.20 -0.59 -2.71
N ILE A 116 -13.86 -1.74 -2.78
CA ILE A 116 -13.21 -3.05 -2.63
C ILE A 116 -12.23 -3.29 -3.79
N ARG A 117 -12.63 -3.03 -5.03
CA ARG A 117 -11.74 -3.13 -6.21
C ARG A 117 -10.51 -2.24 -6.09
N ASP A 118 -10.68 -1.00 -5.63
CA ASP A 118 -9.57 -0.08 -5.39
C ASP A 118 -8.56 -0.66 -4.39
N LEU A 119 -9.05 -1.23 -3.29
CA LEU A 119 -8.23 -1.83 -2.25
C LEU A 119 -7.57 -3.14 -2.71
N GLU A 120 -8.25 -3.95 -3.52
CA GLU A 120 -7.64 -5.12 -4.17
C GLU A 120 -6.55 -4.73 -5.15
N ARG A 121 -6.75 -3.65 -5.92
CA ARG A 121 -5.78 -3.18 -6.91
C ARG A 121 -4.45 -2.82 -6.25
N ILE A 122 -4.49 -2.08 -5.13
CA ILE A 122 -3.27 -1.66 -4.43
C ILE A 122 -2.55 -2.86 -3.79
N GLN A 123 -3.31 -3.86 -3.30
CA GLN A 123 -2.75 -5.06 -2.66
C GLN A 123 -2.00 -5.98 -3.64
N ARG A 124 -2.38 -6.06 -4.93
CA ARG A 124 -1.69 -6.90 -5.94
C ARG A 124 -0.21 -6.58 -6.09
N SER A 125 0.16 -5.35 -5.77
CA SER A 125 1.52 -4.85 -5.85
C SER A 125 2.31 -5.06 -4.55
N TRP A 126 1.70 -5.55 -3.47
CA TRP A 126 2.43 -5.99 -2.28
C TRP A 126 3.28 -7.23 -2.59
N PRO A 127 4.42 -7.42 -1.92
CA PRO A 127 5.11 -8.70 -1.92
C PRO A 127 4.29 -9.76 -1.15
N GLU A 128 4.64 -11.03 -1.33
CA GLU A 128 4.01 -12.18 -0.66
C GLU A 128 4.61 -12.44 0.73
N PRO A 129 3.83 -12.91 1.74
CA PRO A 129 4.37 -13.20 3.06
C PRO A 129 5.27 -14.44 3.02
N ARG A 130 6.18 -14.59 4.00
CA ARG A 130 6.93 -15.84 4.15
C ARG A 130 5.97 -17.02 4.36
N GLY A 131 6.11 -18.06 3.54
CA GLY A 131 5.37 -19.33 3.71
C GLY A 131 4.10 -19.46 2.87
N SER A 132 3.73 -18.48 2.04
CA SER A 132 2.70 -18.65 1.00
C SER A 132 3.26 -19.38 -0.24
N SER A 133 4.09 -20.41 -0.04
CA SER A 133 4.31 -21.41 -1.07
C SER A 133 3.00 -22.17 -1.23
N GLY A 134 2.18 -21.70 -2.16
CA GLY A 134 1.05 -22.48 -2.64
C GLY A 134 1.53 -23.87 -3.00
N SER A 135 0.88 -24.86 -2.40
CA SER A 135 0.76 -26.20 -2.95
C SER A 135 0.33 -26.10 -4.41
N GLY A 136 1.27 -26.32 -5.31
CA GLY A 136 1.08 -26.55 -6.73
C GLY A 136 1.84 -27.79 -7.12
#